data_AF-K1RPN7-F1
#
_entry.id   AF-K1RPN7-F1
#
_cell.length_a   1.000
_cell.length_b   1.000
_cell.length_c   1.000
_cell.angle_alpha   90.00
_cell.angle_beta   90.00
_cell.angle_gamma   90.00
#
_symmetry.space_group_name_H-M   'P 1'
#
loop_
_entity.id
_entity.type
_entity.pdbx_description
1 polymer ?
#
loop_
_entity_poly.entity_id
_entity_poly.type
_entity_poly.pdbx_seq_one_letter_code
_entity_poly.pdbx_strand_id
1 'polypeptide(L)' 'MTETIGKITLNLDKYPGEDYYCDGSVEDEILDIVKKYSTVEYDRIIAERKSWPILYHLSALRENIVDFLP' A
#
# COMPACT_ATOMS: atom_id res chain seq x y z
N MET A 1 -5.88 17.61 -19.93
CA MET A 1 -7.34 17.40 -19.99
C MET A 1 -7.93 17.92 -18.70
N THR A 2 -9.07 18.63 -18.73
CA THR A 2 -9.74 19.08 -17.51
C THR A 2 -11.07 18.35 -17.34
N GLU A 3 -11.32 17.82 -16.15
CA GLU A 3 -12.55 17.13 -15.80
C GLU A 3 -13.23 17.84 -14.63
N THR A 4 -14.56 17.97 -14.67
CA THR A 4 -15.32 18.61 -13.59
C THR A 4 -16.14 17.57 -12.84
N ILE A 5 -15.90 17.45 -11.54
CA ILE A 5 -16.63 16.55 -10.65
C ILE A 5 -17.30 17.42 -9.58
N GLY A 6 -18.64 17.49 -9.63
CA GLY A 6 -19.42 18.38 -8.77
C GLY A 6 -19.06 19.86 -8.99
N LYS A 7 -18.41 20.48 -7.99
CA LYS A 7 -17.93 21.88 -8.06
C LYS A 7 -16.41 21.99 -8.21
N ILE A 8 -15.70 20.87 -8.36
CA ILE A 8 -14.24 20.82 -8.47
C ILE A 8 -13.85 20.60 -9.92
N THR A 9 -12.89 21.38 -10.42
CA THR A 9 -12.25 21.16 -11.72
C THR A 9 -10.86 20.56 -11.50
N LEU A 10 -10.66 19.34 -11.97
CA LEU A 10 -9.39 18.63 -11.95
C LEU A 10 -8.59 18.96 -13.22
N ASN A 11 -7.30 19.24 -13.06
CA ASN A 11 -6.36 19.27 -14.19
C ASN A 11 -5.61 17.94 -14.25
N LEU A 12 -5.84 17.18 -15.32
CA LEU A 12 -5.27 15.85 -15.58
C LEU A 12 -4.13 15.88 -16.61
N ASP A 13 -3.58 17.05 -16.97
CA ASP A 13 -2.47 17.17 -17.95
C ASP A 13 -1.23 16.33 -17.61
N LYS A 14 -1.07 15.99 -16.32
CA LYS A 14 0.03 15.16 -15.81
C LYS A 14 -0.43 13.80 -15.27
N TYR A 15 -1.73 13.51 -15.38
CA TYR A 15 -2.28 12.24 -14.96
C TYR A 15 -2.57 11.37 -16.19
N PRO A 16 -1.80 10.30 -16.41
CA PRO A 16 -1.89 9.47 -17.60
C PRO A 16 -3.16 8.59 -17.64
N GLY A 17 -3.92 8.52 -16.54
CA GLY A 17 -5.05 7.61 -16.39
C GLY A 17 -4.67 6.16 -16.12
N GLU A 18 -3.38 5.90 -15.87
CA GLU A 18 -2.83 4.60 -15.50
C GLU A 18 -1.87 4.75 -14.31
N ASP A 19 -1.87 3.75 -13.43
CA ASP A 19 -0.95 3.73 -12.30
C ASP A 19 0.42 3.23 -12.77
N TYR A 20 1.40 4.13 -12.81
CA TYR A 20 2.78 3.81 -13.19
C TYR A 20 3.61 3.20 -12.07
N TYR A 21 3.18 3.37 -10.83
CA TYR A 21 3.87 2.79 -9.69
C TYR A 21 3.36 1.37 -9.47
N CYS A 22 4.26 0.40 -9.58
CA CYS A 22 4.02 -0.99 -9.21
C CYS A 22 5.36 -1.57 -8.73
N ASP A 23 5.40 -2.07 -7.49
CA ASP A 23 6.57 -2.78 -6.96
C ASP A 23 6.71 -4.22 -7.56
N GLY A 24 5.96 -4.50 -8.64
CA GLY A 24 5.98 -5.74 -9.39
C GLY A 24 5.33 -6.89 -8.63
N SER A 25 5.90 -8.10 -8.76
CA SER A 25 5.34 -9.32 -8.17
C SER A 25 5.23 -9.29 -6.64
N VAL A 26 5.89 -8.34 -5.97
CA VAL A 26 5.84 -8.24 -4.51
C VAL A 26 4.49 -7.69 -4.02
N GLU A 27 3.84 -6.83 -4.81
CA GLU A 27 2.50 -6.32 -4.48
C GLU A 27 1.47 -7.45 -4.47
N ASP A 28 1.56 -8.36 -5.45
CA ASP A 28 0.72 -9.55 -5.51
C ASP A 28 0.94 -10.46 -4.29
N GLU A 29 2.18 -10.64 -3.85
CA GLU A 29 2.49 -11.45 -2.65
C GLU A 29 1.93 -10.79 -1.38
N ILE A 30 2.12 -9.48 -1.21
CA ILE A 30 1.57 -8.72 -0.09
C ILE A 30 0.04 -8.83 -0.08
N LEU A 31 -0.60 -8.66 -1.24
CA LEU A 31 -2.05 -8.77 -1.38
C LEU A 31 -2.56 -10.17 -1.04
N ASP A 32 -1.85 -11.22 -1.46
CA ASP A 32 -2.18 -12.60 -1.14
C ASP A 32 -2.07 -12.88 0.37
N ILE A 33 -1.02 -12.36 1.02
CA ILE A 33 -0.83 -12.49 2.47
C ILE A 33 -1.99 -11.85 3.23
N VAL A 34 -2.33 -10.59 2.89
CA VAL A 34 -3.40 -9.83 3.56
C VAL A 34 -4.77 -10.48 3.38
N LYS A 35 -5.00 -11.16 2.25
CA LYS A 35 -6.27 -11.88 2.00
C LYS A 35 -6.40 -13.18 2.79
N LYS A 36 -5.29 -13.87 3.05
CA LYS A 36 -5.28 -15.24 3.59
C LYS A 36 -5.02 -15.32 5.08
N TYR A 37 -4.31 -14.35 5.64
CA TYR A 37 -3.83 -14.39 7.01
C TYR A 37 -4.35 -13.22 7.82
N SER A 38 -4.48 -13.45 9.12
CA SER A 38 -4.78 -12.39 10.07
C SER A 38 -3.51 -11.65 10.50
N THR A 39 -3.66 -10.41 10.98
CA THR A 39 -2.52 -9.57 11.40
C THR A 39 -1.64 -10.22 12.48
N VAL A 40 -2.23 -11.06 13.35
CA VAL A 40 -1.49 -11.79 14.39
C VAL A 40 -0.51 -12.84 13.83
N GLU A 41 -0.65 -13.20 12.56
CA GLU A 41 0.24 -14.16 11.88
C GLU A 41 1.39 -13.49 11.13
N TYR A 42 1.36 -12.16 10.98
CA TYR A 42 2.32 -11.44 10.14
C TYR A 42 3.75 -11.57 10.63
N ASP A 43 4.00 -11.53 11.95
CA ASP A 43 5.35 -11.69 12.51
C ASP A 43 5.99 -13.02 12.10
N ARG A 44 5.21 -14.11 12.10
CA ARG A 44 5.67 -15.42 11.64
C ARG A 44 6.00 -15.39 10.14
N ILE A 45 5.10 -14.83 9.34
CA ILE A 45 5.26 -14.75 7.88
C ILE A 45 6.48 -13.91 7.50
N ILE A 46 6.67 -12.76 8.15
CA ILE A 46 7.82 -11.88 7.98
C ILE A 46 9.12 -12.63 8.27
N ALA A 47 9.19 -13.35 9.39
CA ALA A 47 10.36 -14.12 9.78
C ALA A 47 10.69 -15.26 8.80
N GLU A 48 9.66 -15.93 8.25
CA GLU A 48 9.80 -17.00 7.28
C GLU A 48 10.24 -16.48 5.90
N ARG A 49 9.61 -15.41 5.41
CA ARG A 49 9.85 -14.86 4.07
C ARG A 49 11.19 -14.12 3.96
N LYS A 50 11.64 -13.47 5.04
CA LYS A 50 12.90 -12.68 5.06
C LYS A 50 12.95 -11.64 3.93
N SER A 51 11.79 -11.09 3.58
CA SER A 51 11.61 -10.15 2.50
C SER A 51 11.43 -8.75 3.07
N TRP A 52 12.27 -7.81 2.60
CA TRP A 52 12.23 -6.43 3.09
C TRP A 52 10.89 -5.73 2.79
N PRO A 53 10.31 -5.81 1.58
CA PRO A 53 8.99 -5.24 1.32
C PRO A 53 7.89 -5.80 2.23
N ILE A 54 7.89 -7.11 2.47
CA ILE A 54 6.89 -7.75 3.36
C ILE A 54 7.04 -7.23 4.79
N LEU A 55 8.26 -7.14 5.32
CA LEU A 55 8.53 -6.52 6.61
C LEU A 55 8.08 -5.05 6.63
N TYR A 56 8.44 -4.29 5.61
CA TYR A 56 8.18 -2.86 5.52
C TYR A 56 6.68 -2.53 5.53
N HIS A 57 5.88 -3.32 4.81
CA HIS A 57 4.45 -3.09 4.67
C HIS A 57 3.59 -3.73 5.76
N LEU A 58 4.01 -4.87 6.33
CA LEU A 58 3.16 -5.65 7.23
C LEU A 58 3.58 -5.59 8.71
N SER A 59 4.77 -5.09 9.02
CA SER A 59 5.23 -5.01 10.41
C SER A 59 4.53 -3.89 11.18
N ALA A 60 4.00 -4.21 12.37
CA ALA A 60 3.48 -3.22 13.29
C ALA A 60 4.54 -2.18 13.74
N LEU A 61 5.83 -2.51 13.64
CA LEU A 61 6.93 -1.58 13.93
C LEU A 61 7.02 -0.41 12.94
N ARG A 62 6.33 -0.52 11.80
CA ARG A 62 6.24 0.50 10.75
C ARG A 62 4.88 1.19 10.71
N GLU A 63 4.01 0.95 11.69
CA GLU A 63 2.78 1.72 11.85
C GLU A 63 3.09 3.21 12.04
N ASN A 64 2.07 4.05 11.80
CA ASN A 64 2.22 5.49 11.91
C ASN A 64 2.72 5.86 13.31
N ILE A 65 3.80 6.64 13.36
CA ILE A 65 4.37 7.16 14.61
C ILE A 65 3.36 8.08 15.33
N VAL A 66 2.43 8.65 14.57
CA VAL A 66 1.40 9.57 15.07
C VAL A 66 0.05 8.88 15.00
N ASP A 67 -0.45 8.46 16.16
CA ASP A 67 -1.79 7.89 16.31
C ASP A 67 -2.90 8.95 16.19
N PHE A 68 -2.57 10.24 16.41
CA PHE A 68 -3.51 11.35 16.32
C PHE A 68 -2.82 12.70 16.07
N LEU A 69 -3.34 13.48 15.13
CA LEU A 69 -3.02 14.90 14.96
C LEU A 69 -4.24 15.75 15.38
N PRO A 70 -4.04 16.83 16.16
CA PRO A 70 -5.12 17.64 16.75
C PRO A 70 -5.96 18.41 15.74
#